data_AF-A0A919THY4-F1
#
_entry.id   AF-A0A919THY4-F1
#
_cell.length_a   1.000
_cell.length_b   1.000
_cell.length_c   1.000
_cell.angle_alpha   90.00
_cell.angle_beta   90.00
_cell.angle_gamma   90.00
#
_symmetry.space_group_name_H-M   'P 1'
#
loop_
_entity.id
_entity.type
_entity.pdbx_description
1 polymer ?
#
loop_
_entity_poly.entity_id
_entity_poly.type
_entity_poly.pdbx_seq_one_letter_code
_entity_poly.pdbx_strand_id
1 'polypeptide(L)'
;MTETPQPQQRPRRWRPALYLAITVALVLLGAAVVARLSLTARPAAAEDTVFGPPTGAVPAGPGACAPPNPLTLHHLRDLADWPAAAPTALAAPTQPARDQLRDIAAGITTGLCDGPGRYAYVQLRQWALDSHASGGRTELTPAVTQYEHWLADNGSGRSIAVTTRTPATDNPPSDDSFPPGTSPATPDPAATDPTQATTCLARNTAAGGPRAALTALADLNQWQTPTPPSRAALLRALADTNGLTYQGTVVDRAGRTGVAVSATSDNSVERELLIIDPASGHLLAHEQAALRDPGALGISKPAVVSYTLFVARGHTDTVQQR
;
A
#
# COMPACT_ATOMS: atom_id res chain seq x y z
N MET A 1 -23.42 55.67 -38.41
CA MET A 1 -23.33 54.20 -38.47
C MET A 1 -21.86 53.86 -38.41
N THR A 2 -21.40 53.52 -37.22
CA THR A 2 -19.98 53.48 -36.86
C THR A 2 -19.60 52.01 -36.71
N GLU A 3 -19.10 51.41 -37.80
CA GLU A 3 -18.61 50.04 -37.79
C GLU A 3 -17.31 49.96 -36.98
N THR A 4 -17.37 49.16 -35.91
CA THR A 4 -16.23 48.84 -35.05
C THR A 4 -15.51 47.63 -35.67
N PRO A 5 -14.18 47.66 -35.89
CA PRO A 5 -13.48 46.52 -36.47
C PRO A 5 -13.39 45.38 -35.46
N GLN A 6 -13.98 44.23 -35.80
CA GLN A 6 -13.83 42.98 -35.06
C GLN A 6 -12.36 42.51 -35.07
N PRO A 7 -11.78 42.13 -33.92
CA PRO A 7 -10.46 41.54 -33.87
C PRO A 7 -10.50 40.11 -34.43
N GLN A 8 -9.69 39.86 -35.46
CA GLN A 8 -9.46 38.54 -36.05
C GLN A 8 -8.99 37.55 -34.98
N GLN A 9 -9.85 36.60 -34.62
CA GLN A 9 -9.48 35.45 -33.82
C GLN A 9 -8.55 34.54 -34.63
N ARG A 10 -7.26 34.58 -34.32
CA ARG A 10 -6.30 33.58 -34.80
C ARG A 10 -6.70 32.20 -34.24
N PRO A 11 -6.75 31.15 -35.06
CA PRO A 11 -7.00 29.80 -34.57
C PRO A 11 -5.84 29.40 -33.65
N ARG A 12 -6.16 29.23 -32.36
CA ARG A 12 -5.25 28.74 -31.32
C ARG A 12 -4.92 27.29 -31.66
N ARG A 13 -3.79 27.08 -32.35
CA ARG A 13 -3.22 25.75 -32.63
C ARG A 13 -3.03 25.01 -31.31
N TRP A 14 -3.96 24.10 -31.01
CA TRP A 14 -3.81 23.09 -29.97
C TRP A 14 -2.65 22.18 -30.36
N ARG A 15 -1.60 22.17 -29.55
CA ARG A 15 -0.52 21.18 -29.62
C ARG A 15 -0.86 20.05 -28.63
N PRO A 16 -1.24 18.85 -29.09
CA PRO A 16 -1.41 17.69 -28.22
C PRO A 16 -0.05 17.00 -28.06
N ALA A 17 0.74 17.38 -27.07
CA ALA A 17 2.02 16.73 -26.81
C ALA A 17 2.56 17.07 -25.42
N LEU A 18 1.95 16.55 -24.34
CA LEU A 18 2.62 16.39 -23.03
C LEU A 18 1.79 15.57 -22.00
N TYR A 19 1.30 14.38 -22.34
CA TYR A 19 0.63 13.51 -21.34
C TYR A 19 1.00 12.02 -21.45
N LEU A 20 2.14 11.72 -22.06
CA LEU A 20 2.61 10.36 -22.28
C LEU A 20 4.04 10.20 -21.74
N ALA A 21 4.25 10.37 -20.43
CA ALA A 21 5.58 10.20 -19.82
C ALA A 21 5.61 9.93 -18.29
N ILE A 22 4.50 9.64 -17.61
CA ILE A 22 4.50 9.51 -16.13
C ILE A 22 4.16 8.09 -15.62
N THR A 23 3.79 7.14 -16.48
CA THR A 23 3.22 5.86 -16.02
C THR A 23 4.19 4.67 -15.91
N VAL A 24 5.51 4.83 -16.08
CA VAL A 24 6.47 3.71 -15.96
C VAL A 24 7.72 4.03 -15.10
N ALA A 25 7.86 5.25 -14.56
CA ALA A 25 9.14 5.73 -14.02
C ALA A 25 9.38 5.57 -12.51
N LEU A 26 8.55 4.86 -11.74
CA LEU A 26 8.78 4.75 -10.27
C LEU A 26 8.98 3.35 -9.70
N VAL A 27 9.05 2.30 -10.54
CA VAL A 27 9.46 0.96 -10.04
C VAL A 27 10.52 0.25 -10.91
N LEU A 28 10.75 0.62 -12.19
CA LEU A 28 11.77 -0.08 -12.99
C LEU A 28 12.43 0.83 -14.05
N LEU A 29 13.67 1.28 -13.80
CA LEU A 29 14.65 1.57 -14.85
C LEU A 29 16.05 1.70 -14.25
N GLY A 30 16.93 0.74 -14.56
CA GLY A 30 18.36 0.86 -14.21
C GLY A 30 19.22 -0.41 -14.17
N ALA A 31 18.75 -1.59 -14.58
CA ALA A 31 19.62 -2.77 -14.75
C ALA A 31 19.69 -3.19 -16.22
N ALA A 32 20.71 -2.70 -16.92
CA ALA A 32 21.19 -3.29 -18.16
C ALA A 32 22.69 -3.01 -18.32
N VAL A 33 23.55 -3.86 -17.73
CA VAL A 33 24.92 -4.05 -18.20
C VAL A 33 25.21 -5.54 -18.26
N VAL A 34 25.46 -6.02 -19.47
CA VAL A 34 25.89 -7.38 -19.79
C VAL A 34 27.36 -7.53 -19.42
N ALA A 35 27.69 -8.47 -18.54
CA ALA A 35 29.06 -9.00 -18.42
C ALA A 35 29.02 -10.51 -18.14
N ARG A 36 29.69 -11.28 -19.00
CA ARG A 36 29.78 -12.75 -18.98
C ARG A 36 30.82 -13.25 -17.97
N LEU A 37 30.45 -14.33 -17.24
CA LEU A 37 31.20 -15.49 -16.68
C LEU A 37 32.65 -15.31 -16.16
N SER A 38 33.02 -15.82 -14.97
CA SER A 38 33.20 -17.27 -14.70
C SER A 38 33.02 -17.70 -13.22
N LEU A 39 32.56 -18.95 -13.05
CA LEU A 39 32.36 -19.73 -11.82
C LEU A 39 33.65 -19.97 -11.01
N THR A 40 33.56 -20.07 -9.67
CA THR A 40 33.48 -21.35 -8.91
C THR A 40 33.35 -21.08 -7.40
N ALA A 41 32.25 -21.51 -6.78
CA ALA A 41 32.23 -21.81 -5.34
C ALA A 41 31.11 -22.82 -5.04
N ARG A 42 31.49 -23.92 -4.37
CA ARG A 42 30.63 -25.04 -3.95
C ARG A 42 29.57 -24.59 -2.94
N PRO A 43 28.40 -25.25 -2.86
CA PRO A 43 27.41 -24.96 -1.83
C PRO A 43 27.84 -25.57 -0.50
N ALA A 44 27.78 -24.78 0.57
CA ALA A 44 27.66 -25.30 1.93
C ALA A 44 26.16 -25.47 2.23
N ALA A 45 25.78 -26.63 2.76
CA ALA A 45 24.42 -26.96 3.15
C ALA A 45 23.92 -25.95 4.20
N ALA A 46 22.78 -25.32 3.94
CA ALA A 46 22.07 -24.50 4.92
C ALA A 46 21.02 -25.38 5.60
N GLU A 47 21.14 -25.53 6.91
CA GLU A 47 20.22 -26.24 7.79
C GLU A 47 18.85 -25.54 7.84
N ASP A 48 17.79 -26.34 7.91
CA ASP A 48 16.40 -25.91 8.08
C ASP A 48 16.20 -25.22 9.44
N THR A 49 16.23 -23.90 9.46
CA THR A 49 15.76 -23.11 10.62
C THR A 49 14.28 -22.76 10.45
N VAL A 50 13.43 -23.44 11.22
CA VAL A 50 12.01 -23.12 11.39
C VAL A 50 11.89 -21.81 12.19
N PHE A 51 11.39 -20.74 11.56
CA PHE A 51 11.14 -19.46 12.23
C PHE A 51 9.78 -19.46 12.93
N GLY A 52 9.78 -19.34 14.27
CA GLY A 52 8.60 -19.03 15.07
C GLY A 52 8.28 -17.52 15.06
N PRO A 53 7.11 -17.10 15.60
CA PRO A 53 6.70 -15.70 15.59
C PRO A 53 7.63 -14.82 16.44
N PRO A 54 8.05 -13.63 15.96
CA PRO A 54 8.97 -12.76 16.69
C PRO A 54 8.29 -12.03 17.88
N THR A 55 9.05 -11.85 18.96
CA THR A 55 8.64 -11.35 20.29
C THR A 55 8.67 -9.83 20.48
N GLY A 56 8.68 -9.04 19.40
CA GLY A 56 8.42 -7.60 19.46
C GLY A 56 7.11 -7.34 18.73
N ALA A 57 6.16 -6.62 19.32
CA ALA A 57 5.02 -6.08 18.58
C ALA A 57 5.31 -4.59 18.34
N VAL A 58 5.07 -4.09 17.12
CA VAL A 58 5.08 -2.64 16.88
C VAL A 58 3.92 -2.08 17.71
N PRO A 59 4.11 -1.08 18.58
CA PRO A 59 2.99 -0.48 19.27
C PRO A 59 2.03 0.14 18.24
N ALA A 60 0.94 -0.56 17.99
CA ALA A 60 -0.31 0.01 17.57
C ALA A 60 -1.20 -0.02 18.81
N GLY A 61 -1.78 1.13 19.16
CA GLY A 61 -2.95 1.08 20.04
C GLY A 61 -4.00 0.18 19.40
N PRO A 62 -4.79 -0.57 20.18
CA PRO A 62 -5.90 -1.35 19.64
C PRO A 62 -6.83 -0.41 18.87
N GLY A 63 -6.80 -0.49 17.53
CA GLY A 63 -7.70 0.22 16.61
C GLY A 63 -8.17 1.59 17.10
N ALA A 64 -7.24 2.45 17.55
CA ALA A 64 -7.62 3.73 18.12
C ALA A 64 -8.09 4.63 16.97
N CYS A 65 -9.36 5.04 17.04
CA CYS A 65 -9.92 6.02 16.10
C CYS A 65 -9.28 7.40 16.28
N ALA A 66 -8.64 7.60 17.43
CA ALA A 66 -7.74 8.72 17.66
C ALA A 66 -6.37 8.40 17.06
N PRO A 67 -5.77 9.31 16.29
CA PRO A 67 -4.41 9.16 15.79
C PRO A 67 -3.45 8.96 16.97
N PRO A 68 -2.71 7.85 17.06
CA PRO A 68 -1.60 7.79 17.99
C PRO A 68 -0.53 8.78 17.53
N ASN A 69 0.18 9.36 18.50
CA ASN A 69 1.27 10.29 18.21
C ASN A 69 2.22 9.69 17.17
N PRO A 70 2.61 10.45 16.14
CA PRO A 70 3.55 9.98 15.14
C PRO A 70 4.86 9.57 15.83
N LEU A 71 5.44 8.46 15.36
CA LEU A 71 6.75 8.06 15.87
C LEU A 71 7.82 9.08 15.50
N THR A 72 8.79 9.25 16.40
CA THR A 72 9.99 10.03 16.12
C THR A 72 10.84 9.33 15.08
N LEU A 73 11.70 10.08 14.38
CA LEU A 73 12.64 9.51 13.43
C LEU A 73 13.56 8.45 14.06
N HIS A 74 13.90 8.61 15.34
CA HIS A 74 14.68 7.61 16.07
C HIS A 74 13.93 6.28 16.18
N HIS A 75 12.68 6.30 16.65
CA HIS A 75 11.86 5.09 16.72
C HIS A 75 11.58 4.47 15.35
N LEU A 76 11.43 5.29 14.30
CA LEU A 76 11.26 4.76 12.94
C LEU A 76 12.52 4.03 12.46
N ARG A 77 13.72 4.49 12.83
CA ARG A 77 14.98 3.79 12.52
C ARG A 77 15.06 2.44 13.23
N ASP A 78 14.68 2.39 14.51
CA ASP A 78 14.62 1.13 15.25
C ASP A 78 13.65 0.13 14.57
N LEU A 79 12.55 0.62 13.97
CA LEU A 79 11.62 -0.19 13.19
C LEU A 79 12.16 -0.61 11.81
N ALA A 80 13.09 0.14 11.22
CA ALA A 80 13.72 -0.20 9.96
C ALA A 80 14.76 -1.33 10.15
N ASP A 81 15.41 -1.37 11.30
CA ASP A 81 16.38 -2.40 11.68
C ASP A 81 15.72 -3.72 12.12
N TRP A 82 14.41 -3.71 12.42
CA TRP A 82 13.62 -4.93 12.60
C TRP A 82 13.76 -5.80 11.34
N PRO A 83 13.77 -7.16 11.40
CA PRO A 83 13.70 -8.03 10.22
C PRO A 83 12.47 -7.75 9.34
N ALA A 84 12.56 -6.68 8.56
CA ALA A 84 11.57 -6.17 7.63
C ALA A 84 11.48 -7.05 6.39
N ALA A 85 12.47 -7.94 6.20
CA ALA A 85 12.59 -8.81 5.06
C ALA A 85 11.76 -10.10 5.16
N ALA A 86 11.44 -10.60 6.37
CA ALA A 86 10.69 -11.86 6.48
C ALA A 86 9.21 -11.66 6.06
N PRO A 87 8.70 -12.42 5.08
CA PRO A 87 7.30 -12.40 4.72
C PRO A 87 6.42 -12.90 5.86
N THR A 88 5.17 -12.46 5.88
CA THR A 88 4.16 -12.98 6.80
C THR A 88 4.10 -14.50 6.66
N ALA A 89 4.25 -15.19 7.80
CA ALA A 89 4.14 -16.63 7.88
C ALA A 89 2.68 -17.03 7.62
N LEU A 90 2.48 -17.86 6.60
CA LEU A 90 1.16 -18.37 6.24
C LEU A 90 1.11 -19.86 6.55
N ALA A 91 -0.06 -20.34 6.97
CA ALA A 91 -0.36 -21.76 6.93
C ALA A 91 -0.44 -22.23 5.45
N ALA A 92 -0.47 -23.54 5.24
CA ALA A 92 -0.75 -24.07 3.91
C ALA A 92 -2.10 -23.52 3.42
N PRO A 93 -2.21 -23.09 2.14
CA PRO A 93 -3.45 -22.53 1.62
C PRO A 93 -4.56 -23.56 1.71
N THR A 94 -5.68 -23.17 2.29
CA THR A 94 -6.75 -24.10 2.64
C THR A 94 -7.87 -24.10 1.62
N GLN A 95 -8.20 -22.96 1.00
CA GLN A 95 -9.37 -22.82 0.13
C GLN A 95 -9.39 -21.51 -0.69
N PRO A 96 -10.23 -21.41 -1.73
CA PRO A 96 -10.57 -20.14 -2.37
C PRO A 96 -11.10 -19.11 -1.36
N ALA A 97 -10.79 -17.82 -1.56
CA ALA A 97 -11.15 -16.77 -0.60
C ALA A 97 -12.61 -16.33 -0.63
N ARG A 98 -13.39 -16.77 -1.63
CA ARG A 98 -14.72 -16.24 -1.94
C ARG A 98 -15.69 -16.28 -0.76
N ASP A 99 -15.88 -17.45 -0.16
CA ASP A 99 -16.87 -17.61 0.91
C ASP A 99 -16.46 -16.83 2.15
N GLN A 100 -15.17 -16.90 2.51
CA GLN A 100 -14.64 -16.15 3.66
C GLN A 100 -14.79 -14.63 3.50
N LEU A 101 -14.51 -14.08 2.31
CA LEU A 101 -14.69 -12.65 2.03
C LEU A 101 -16.16 -12.24 2.07
N ARG A 102 -17.07 -13.10 1.62
CA ARG A 102 -18.53 -12.87 1.70
C ARG A 102 -19.02 -12.90 3.14
N ASP A 103 -18.51 -13.82 3.94
CA ASP A 103 -18.85 -13.94 5.35
C ASP A 103 -18.39 -12.71 6.14
N ILE A 104 -17.15 -12.26 5.92
CA ILE A 104 -16.66 -10.99 6.50
C ILE A 104 -17.55 -9.84 6.04
N ALA A 105 -17.81 -9.70 4.73
CA ALA A 105 -18.64 -8.62 4.20
C ALA A 105 -20.07 -8.60 4.76
N ALA A 106 -20.63 -9.77 5.08
CA ALA A 106 -21.95 -9.88 5.69
C ALA A 106 -21.93 -9.55 7.20
N GLY A 107 -20.81 -9.78 7.87
CA GLY A 107 -20.61 -9.53 9.30
C GLY A 107 -20.16 -8.10 9.65
N ILE A 108 -19.81 -7.26 8.66
CA ILE A 108 -19.36 -5.89 8.91
C ILE A 108 -20.40 -5.11 9.69
N THR A 109 -19.95 -4.51 10.79
CA THR A 109 -20.74 -3.59 11.60
C THR A 109 -20.07 -2.22 11.66
N THR A 110 -20.85 -1.21 12.04
CA THR A 110 -20.32 0.12 12.36
C THR A 110 -19.42 0.04 13.58
N GLY A 111 -18.15 0.37 13.42
CA GLY A 111 -17.17 0.44 14.48
C GLY A 111 -17.03 1.83 15.08
N LEU A 112 -16.24 1.94 16.14
CA LEU A 112 -15.91 3.21 16.79
C LEU A 112 -15.29 4.24 15.83
N CYS A 113 -14.62 3.78 14.76
CA CYS A 113 -13.86 4.66 13.85
C CYS A 113 -14.67 5.12 12.64
N ASP A 114 -15.92 4.70 12.53
CA ASP A 114 -16.86 5.09 11.46
C ASP A 114 -17.59 6.42 11.77
N GLY A 115 -16.94 7.28 12.56
CA GLY A 115 -17.47 8.59 12.94
C GLY A 115 -17.52 9.57 11.76
N PRO A 116 -18.28 10.68 11.92
CA PRO A 116 -18.35 11.74 10.91
C PRO A 116 -17.07 12.59 10.91
N GLY A 117 -16.88 13.33 9.82
CA GLY A 117 -15.87 14.38 9.74
C GLY A 117 -15.59 14.74 8.28
N ARG A 118 -15.10 15.96 8.06
CA ARG A 118 -14.82 16.47 6.72
C ARG A 118 -13.70 15.72 5.97
N TYR A 119 -12.69 15.25 6.70
CA TYR A 119 -11.52 14.59 6.14
C TYR A 119 -11.49 13.14 6.60
N ALA A 120 -11.34 12.20 5.66
CA ALA A 120 -10.85 10.87 5.98
C ALA A 120 -9.41 11.01 6.48
N TYR A 121 -9.14 10.49 7.68
CA TYR A 121 -7.81 10.41 8.25
C TYR A 121 -7.29 8.98 8.15
N VAL A 122 -6.06 8.82 7.68
CA VAL A 122 -5.34 7.53 7.67
C VAL A 122 -3.91 7.75 8.13
N GLN A 123 -3.47 6.96 9.10
CA GLN A 123 -2.07 6.83 9.47
C GLN A 123 -1.57 5.45 9.11
N LEU A 124 -0.43 5.38 8.43
CA LEU A 124 0.17 4.11 8.02
C LEU A 124 1.69 4.15 8.14
N ARG A 125 2.28 2.96 8.19
CA ARG A 125 3.73 2.75 8.17
C ARG A 125 4.05 1.78 7.05
N GLN A 126 4.99 2.14 6.20
CA GLN A 126 5.40 1.35 5.06
C GLN A 126 6.86 0.97 5.19
N TRP A 127 7.15 -0.33 5.18
CA TRP A 127 8.49 -0.86 4.99
C TRP A 127 8.69 -1.12 3.51
N ALA A 128 9.81 -0.68 2.96
CA ALA A 128 10.20 -0.97 1.59
C ALA A 128 11.73 -1.19 1.53
N LEU A 129 12.17 -1.97 0.55
CA LEU A 129 13.59 -2.03 0.22
C LEU A 129 13.95 -0.77 -0.55
N ASP A 130 14.82 0.03 0.03
CA ASP A 130 15.36 1.22 -0.61
C ASP A 130 16.67 0.91 -1.31
N SER A 131 16.82 1.40 -2.53
CA SER A 131 18.02 1.18 -3.35
C SER A 131 18.83 2.45 -3.45
N HIS A 132 20.11 2.37 -3.11
CA HIS A 132 21.04 3.48 -3.31
C HIS A 132 22.35 2.99 -3.95
N ALA A 133 22.99 3.87 -4.71
CA ALA A 133 24.28 3.58 -5.31
C ALA A 133 25.40 3.93 -4.32
N SER A 134 26.17 2.93 -3.91
CA SER A 134 27.32 3.06 -3.01
C SER A 134 28.54 2.41 -3.67
N GLY A 135 29.60 3.18 -3.91
CA GLY A 135 30.85 2.65 -4.48
C GLY A 135 30.72 1.92 -5.82
N GLY A 136 29.74 2.28 -6.65
CA GLY A 136 29.46 1.61 -7.93
C GLY A 136 28.65 0.31 -7.82
N ARG A 137 28.12 0.00 -6.63
CA ARG A 137 27.20 -1.13 -6.38
C ARG A 137 25.84 -0.60 -5.94
N THR A 138 24.77 -1.30 -6.30
CA THR A 138 23.44 -1.07 -5.74
C THR A 138 23.38 -1.77 -4.39
N GLU A 139 23.23 -0.99 -3.32
CA GLU A 139 22.93 -1.51 -1.99
C GLU A 139 21.44 -1.38 -1.72
N LEU A 140 20.86 -2.40 -1.08
CA LEU A 140 19.48 -2.41 -0.65
C LEU A 140 19.41 -2.33 0.86
N THR A 141 18.73 -1.31 1.36
CA THR A 141 18.55 -1.07 2.79
C THR A 141 17.07 -0.97 3.09
N PRO A 142 16.55 -1.67 4.13
CA PRO A 142 15.18 -1.45 4.57
C PRO A 142 14.97 0.01 4.97
N ALA A 143 13.91 0.62 4.46
CA ALA A 143 13.46 1.94 4.87
C ALA A 143 12.02 1.85 5.38
N VAL A 144 11.72 2.65 6.40
CA VAL A 144 10.36 2.83 6.90
C VAL A 144 9.92 4.24 6.60
N THR A 145 8.74 4.38 6.02
CA THR A 145 8.05 5.65 5.88
C THR A 145 6.78 5.63 6.68
N GLN A 146 6.60 6.62 7.56
CA GLN A 146 5.33 6.88 8.22
C GLN A 146 4.60 7.97 7.46
N TYR A 147 3.32 7.72 7.17
CA TYR A 147 2.44 8.67 6.52
C TYR A 147 1.27 9.03 7.43
N GLU A 148 0.84 10.29 7.32
CA GLU A 148 -0.44 10.77 7.81
C GLU A 148 -1.15 11.49 6.66
N HIS A 149 -2.35 11.01 6.32
CA HIS A 149 -3.15 11.53 5.23
C HIS A 149 -4.47 12.07 5.76
N TRP A 150 -4.85 13.25 5.28
CA TRP A 150 -6.18 13.82 5.44
C TRP A 150 -6.73 14.11 4.06
N LEU A 151 -7.85 13.49 3.68
CA LEU A 151 -8.47 13.67 2.38
C LEU A 151 -9.96 13.97 2.52
N ALA A 152 -10.40 15.09 1.95
CA ALA A 152 -11.81 15.43 1.83
C ALA A 152 -12.40 14.99 0.48
N ASP A 153 -13.72 14.86 0.40
CA ASP A 153 -14.46 14.45 -0.80
C ASP A 153 -14.23 15.34 -2.02
N ASN A 154 -13.86 16.62 -1.81
CA ASN A 154 -13.53 17.54 -2.89
C ASN A 154 -12.06 17.42 -3.36
N GLY A 155 -11.30 16.44 -2.87
CA GLY A 155 -9.88 16.24 -3.18
C GLY A 155 -8.93 17.26 -2.56
N SER A 156 -9.40 18.07 -1.61
CA SER A 156 -8.52 18.88 -0.76
C SER A 156 -8.03 18.07 0.44
N GLY A 157 -6.86 18.41 0.97
CA GLY A 157 -6.28 17.59 2.02
C GLY A 157 -4.88 18.01 2.44
N ARG A 158 -4.24 17.12 3.19
CA ARG A 158 -2.86 17.24 3.64
C ARG A 158 -2.22 15.86 3.70
N SER A 159 -0.92 15.78 3.45
CA SER A 159 -0.13 14.57 3.60
C SER A 159 1.18 14.91 4.29
N ILE A 160 1.49 14.22 5.39
CA ILE A 160 2.79 14.31 6.05
C ILE A 160 3.49 12.98 5.87
N ALA A 161 4.77 13.00 5.50
CA ALA A 161 5.58 11.79 5.38
C ALA A 161 6.93 11.97 6.09
N VAL A 162 7.34 10.96 6.87
CA VAL A 162 8.68 10.89 7.49
C VAL A 162 9.30 9.56 7.11
N THR A 163 10.45 9.58 6.46
CA THR A 163 11.14 8.36 6.00
C THR A 163 12.52 8.20 6.65
N THR A 164 12.95 6.95 6.83
CA THR A 164 14.27 6.60 7.37
C THR A 164 15.34 6.40 6.29
N ARG A 165 15.02 6.67 5.02
CA ARG A 165 15.92 6.50 3.87
C ARG A 165 17.30 7.16 4.11
N THR A 166 18.35 6.48 3.67
CA THR A 166 19.73 6.96 3.71
C THR A 166 20.24 7.40 2.32
N PRO A 167 20.99 8.52 2.23
CA PRO A 167 21.32 9.44 3.32
C PRO A 167 20.10 10.31 3.70
N ALA A 168 19.96 10.61 4.99
CA ALA A 168 18.80 11.34 5.52
C ALA A 168 18.68 12.77 4.97
N THR A 169 19.80 13.36 4.51
CA THR A 169 19.83 14.68 3.87
C THR A 169 18.98 14.76 2.62
N ASP A 170 18.74 13.62 1.96
CA ASP A 170 18.08 13.56 0.67
C ASP A 170 16.57 13.31 0.82
N ASN A 171 16.08 13.13 2.06
CA ASN A 171 14.70 12.77 2.34
C ASN A 171 14.16 13.53 3.56
N PRO A 172 14.07 14.88 3.49
CA PRO A 172 13.44 15.64 4.56
C PRO A 172 11.97 15.20 4.72
N PRO A 173 11.39 15.32 5.94
CA PRO A 173 9.96 15.17 6.12
C PRO A 173 9.18 16.01 5.12
N SER A 174 8.17 15.42 4.48
CA SER A 174 7.24 16.16 3.61
C SER A 174 6.00 16.56 4.39
N ASP A 175 5.42 17.70 3.99
CA ASP A 175 4.20 18.26 4.56
C ASP A 175 3.46 18.99 3.43
N ASP A 176 2.72 18.21 2.65
CA ASP A 176 2.07 18.65 1.42
C ASP A 176 0.60 18.97 1.70
N SER A 177 0.15 20.14 1.29
CA SER A 177 -1.27 20.55 1.35
C SER A 177 -1.86 20.62 -0.05
N PHE A 178 -3.06 20.07 -0.21
CA PHE A 178 -3.73 19.96 -1.50
C PHE A 178 -4.97 20.86 -1.53
N PRO A 179 -5.04 21.85 -2.45
CA PRO A 179 -6.29 22.47 -2.83
C PRO A 179 -7.33 21.46 -3.37
N PRO A 180 -8.62 21.84 -3.43
CA PRO A 180 -9.66 21.00 -4.02
C PRO A 180 -9.27 20.52 -5.43
N GLY A 181 -9.45 19.23 -5.70
CA GLY A 181 -9.16 18.60 -7.00
C GLY A 181 -7.68 18.40 -7.33
N THR A 182 -6.77 18.63 -6.38
CA THR A 182 -5.30 18.51 -6.62
C THR A 182 -4.63 17.40 -5.82
N SER A 183 -5.39 16.66 -5.02
CA SER A 183 -4.89 15.48 -4.32
C SER A 183 -4.25 14.48 -5.29
N PRO A 184 -3.12 13.85 -4.92
CA PRO A 184 -2.52 12.76 -5.70
C PRO A 184 -3.38 11.50 -5.72
N ALA A 185 -4.28 11.34 -4.73
CA ALA A 185 -5.28 10.29 -4.69
C ALA A 185 -6.62 10.76 -5.22
N THR A 186 -7.30 9.90 -5.97
CA THR A 186 -8.66 10.16 -6.46
C THR A 186 -9.62 10.21 -5.26
N PRO A 187 -10.34 11.32 -5.04
CA PRO A 187 -11.24 11.47 -3.89
C PRO A 187 -12.58 10.76 -4.08
N ASP A 188 -12.71 9.89 -5.08
CA ASP A 188 -13.95 9.21 -5.38
C ASP A 188 -14.40 8.42 -4.16
N PRO A 189 -15.62 8.66 -3.65
CA PRO A 189 -16.11 7.97 -2.47
C PRO A 189 -16.12 6.47 -2.75
N ALA A 190 -15.63 5.70 -1.78
CA ALA A 190 -15.65 4.25 -1.86
C ALA A 190 -17.07 3.74 -2.17
N ALA A 191 -17.20 3.01 -3.26
CA ALA A 191 -18.47 2.53 -3.77
C ALA A 191 -19.25 1.69 -2.75
N THR A 192 -20.56 1.94 -2.61
CA THR A 192 -21.46 1.17 -1.75
C THR A 192 -22.21 0.06 -2.48
N ASP A 193 -22.17 0.07 -3.82
CA ASP A 193 -22.71 -0.97 -4.69
C ASP A 193 -21.59 -1.91 -5.19
N PRO A 194 -21.79 -3.24 -5.25
CA PRO A 194 -20.77 -4.18 -5.70
C PRO A 194 -20.24 -3.93 -7.12
N THR A 195 -21.08 -3.48 -8.07
CA THR A 195 -20.66 -3.20 -9.46
C THR A 195 -19.78 -1.96 -9.51
N GLN A 196 -20.16 -0.94 -8.75
CA GLN A 196 -19.35 0.26 -8.59
C GLN A 196 -18.03 -0.04 -7.85
N ALA A 197 -18.04 -0.98 -6.89
CA ALA A 197 -16.86 -1.41 -6.17
C ALA A 197 -15.85 -2.12 -7.08
N THR A 198 -16.31 -3.02 -7.97
CA THR A 198 -15.46 -3.62 -9.00
C THR A 198 -14.84 -2.56 -9.91
N THR A 199 -15.62 -1.56 -10.32
CA THR A 199 -15.12 -0.44 -11.13
C THR A 199 -14.13 0.43 -10.36
N CYS A 200 -14.35 0.62 -9.07
CA CYS A 200 -13.45 1.35 -8.18
C CYS A 200 -12.09 0.64 -8.08
N LEU A 201 -12.08 -0.68 -7.86
CA LEU A 201 -10.84 -1.46 -7.82
C LEU A 201 -10.11 -1.44 -9.16
N ALA A 202 -10.83 -1.64 -10.27
CA ALA A 202 -10.25 -1.61 -11.62
C ALA A 202 -9.64 -0.25 -12.01
N ARG A 203 -10.10 0.87 -11.43
CA ARG A 203 -9.52 2.20 -11.69
C ARG A 203 -8.27 2.47 -10.87
N ASN A 204 -8.16 1.88 -9.68
CA ASN A 204 -7.00 2.06 -8.81
C ASN A 204 -5.78 1.26 -9.27
N THR A 205 -5.93 0.31 -10.20
CA THR A 205 -4.79 -0.37 -10.83
C THR A 205 -4.95 -0.51 -12.34
N ALA A 206 -3.94 -0.07 -13.10
CA ALA A 206 -3.91 -0.26 -14.56
C ALA A 206 -3.75 -1.72 -14.99
N ALA A 207 -3.23 -2.58 -14.09
CA ALA A 207 -3.15 -4.01 -14.28
C ALA A 207 -4.47 -4.69 -13.86
N GLY A 208 -4.89 -5.72 -14.61
CA GLY A 208 -6.01 -6.58 -14.22
C GLY A 208 -5.58 -7.76 -13.34
N GLY A 209 -6.55 -8.52 -12.84
CA GLY A 209 -6.32 -9.80 -12.16
C GLY A 209 -6.27 -9.72 -10.62
N PRO A 210 -6.12 -10.87 -9.95
CA PRO A 210 -6.31 -10.99 -8.50
C PRO A 210 -5.31 -10.18 -7.67
N ARG A 211 -4.03 -10.16 -8.09
CA ARG A 211 -3.00 -9.35 -7.41
C ARG A 211 -3.32 -7.86 -7.47
N ALA A 212 -3.64 -7.38 -8.67
CA ALA A 212 -3.99 -5.98 -8.88
C ALA A 212 -5.23 -5.58 -8.07
N ALA A 213 -6.23 -6.47 -7.94
CA ALA A 213 -7.39 -6.20 -7.10
C ALA A 213 -7.02 -6.02 -5.61
N LEU A 214 -6.08 -6.83 -5.08
CA LEU A 214 -5.59 -6.67 -3.70
C LEU A 214 -4.83 -5.34 -3.52
N THR A 215 -3.93 -5.01 -4.45
CA THR A 215 -3.20 -3.74 -4.46
C THR A 215 -4.16 -2.54 -4.57
N ALA A 216 -5.15 -2.60 -5.45
CA ALA A 216 -6.17 -1.57 -5.63
C ALA A 216 -6.91 -1.24 -4.32
N LEU A 217 -7.28 -2.28 -3.56
CA LEU A 217 -7.95 -2.09 -2.28
C LEU A 217 -7.00 -1.49 -1.24
N ALA A 218 -5.74 -1.94 -1.21
CA ALA A 218 -4.73 -1.38 -0.33
C ALA A 218 -4.51 0.11 -0.61
N ASP A 219 -4.27 0.48 -1.86
CA ASP A 219 -4.02 1.87 -2.30
C ASP A 219 -5.19 2.80 -1.98
N LEU A 220 -6.43 2.34 -2.19
CA LEU A 220 -7.62 3.09 -1.79
C LEU A 220 -7.65 3.37 -0.28
N ASN A 221 -7.31 2.37 0.54
CA ASN A 221 -7.32 2.50 2.00
C ASN A 221 -6.12 3.30 2.55
N GLN A 222 -5.11 3.63 1.73
CA GLN A 222 -4.04 4.54 2.15
C GLN A 222 -4.55 5.97 2.32
N TRP A 223 -5.58 6.36 1.57
CA TRP A 223 -6.07 7.73 1.52
C TRP A 223 -7.49 7.90 2.05
N GLN A 224 -8.27 6.82 2.08
CA GLN A 224 -9.68 6.86 2.43
C GLN A 224 -9.99 5.98 3.64
N THR A 225 -11.10 6.30 4.32
CA THR A 225 -11.72 5.47 5.37
C THR A 225 -13.11 5.03 4.87
N PRO A 226 -13.22 3.95 4.07
CA PRO A 226 -14.50 3.55 3.49
C PRO A 226 -15.55 3.27 4.57
N THR A 227 -16.79 3.71 4.34
CA THR A 227 -17.93 3.44 5.23
C THR A 227 -18.23 1.93 5.35
N PRO A 228 -18.96 1.46 6.37
CA PRO A 228 -19.28 0.03 6.50
C PRO A 228 -19.95 -0.57 5.25
N PRO A 229 -20.97 0.08 4.62
CA PRO A 229 -21.53 -0.41 3.35
C PRO A 229 -20.48 -0.46 2.23
N SER A 230 -19.61 0.54 2.13
CA SER A 230 -18.54 0.56 1.13
C SER A 230 -17.53 -0.57 1.35
N ARG A 231 -17.11 -0.83 2.59
CA ARG A 231 -16.23 -1.96 2.93
C ARG A 231 -16.86 -3.28 2.53
N ALA A 232 -18.14 -3.48 2.85
CA ALA A 232 -18.86 -4.69 2.45
C ALA A 232 -18.93 -4.85 0.92
N ALA A 233 -19.18 -3.77 0.18
CA ALA A 233 -19.20 -3.81 -1.29
C ALA A 233 -17.82 -4.11 -1.89
N LEU A 234 -16.75 -3.50 -1.37
CA LEU A 234 -15.37 -3.75 -1.78
C LEU A 234 -14.93 -5.19 -1.51
N LEU A 235 -15.27 -5.75 -0.33
CA LEU A 235 -14.97 -7.14 -0.01
C LEU A 235 -15.78 -8.14 -0.85
N ARG A 236 -17.03 -7.82 -1.20
CA ARG A 236 -17.82 -8.63 -2.16
C ARG A 236 -17.21 -8.58 -3.57
N ALA A 237 -16.75 -7.42 -4.02
CA ALA A 237 -16.06 -7.29 -5.30
C ALA A 237 -14.75 -8.12 -5.32
N LEU A 238 -13.98 -8.11 -4.23
CA LEU A 238 -12.84 -9.02 -4.07
C LEU A 238 -13.28 -10.49 -4.07
N ALA A 239 -14.37 -10.85 -3.39
CA ALA A 239 -14.86 -12.22 -3.34
C ALA A 239 -15.20 -12.79 -4.72
N ASP A 240 -15.62 -11.94 -5.65
CA ASP A 240 -15.93 -12.31 -7.04
C ASP A 240 -14.68 -12.26 -7.96
N THR A 241 -13.51 -11.92 -7.42
CA THR A 241 -12.24 -11.98 -8.13
C THR A 241 -11.64 -13.38 -8.08
N ASN A 242 -11.56 -14.04 -9.24
CA ASN A 242 -10.95 -15.38 -9.36
C ASN A 242 -9.45 -15.35 -9.08
N GLY A 243 -8.94 -16.38 -8.40
CA GLY A 243 -7.51 -16.54 -8.09
C GLY A 243 -7.09 -16.01 -6.73
N LEU A 244 -8.02 -15.59 -5.87
CA LEU A 244 -7.76 -15.26 -4.47
C LEU A 244 -7.80 -16.51 -3.59
N THR A 245 -6.83 -16.63 -2.69
CA THR A 245 -6.67 -17.74 -1.75
C THR A 245 -6.84 -17.24 -0.32
N TYR A 246 -7.66 -17.94 0.48
CA TYR A 246 -7.73 -17.73 1.91
C TYR A 246 -6.57 -18.44 2.60
N GLN A 247 -5.91 -17.74 3.50
CA GLN A 247 -4.67 -18.20 4.15
C GLN A 247 -4.84 -18.40 5.66
N GLY A 248 -6.08 -18.41 6.16
CA GLY A 248 -6.34 -18.53 7.59
C GLY A 248 -6.24 -17.20 8.33
N THR A 249 -6.07 -17.33 9.63
CA THR A 249 -5.83 -16.22 10.55
C THR A 249 -4.33 -16.00 10.73
N VAL A 250 -3.89 -14.76 10.64
CA VAL A 250 -2.49 -14.35 10.80
C VAL A 250 -2.39 -13.18 11.77
N VAL A 251 -1.17 -12.88 12.19
CA VAL A 251 -0.85 -11.73 13.03
C VAL A 251 -0.03 -10.73 12.21
N ASP A 252 -0.47 -9.47 12.18
CA ASP A 252 0.27 -8.40 11.51
C ASP A 252 1.47 -7.91 12.33
N ARG A 253 2.29 -7.02 11.77
CA ARG A 253 3.46 -6.44 12.50
C ARG A 253 3.10 -5.63 13.75
N ALA A 254 1.84 -5.22 13.90
CA ALA A 254 1.33 -4.56 15.10
C ALA A 254 0.83 -5.55 16.18
N GLY A 255 0.94 -6.87 15.94
CA GLY A 255 0.42 -7.88 16.85
C GLY A 255 -1.10 -8.07 16.77
N ARG A 256 -1.76 -7.49 15.77
CA ARG A 256 -3.21 -7.61 15.59
C ARG A 256 -3.52 -8.87 14.78
N THR A 257 -4.52 -9.60 15.25
CA THR A 257 -5.01 -10.80 14.56
C THR A 257 -5.98 -10.43 13.45
N GLY A 258 -5.83 -11.00 12.26
CA GLY A 258 -6.72 -10.77 11.12
C GLY A 258 -6.81 -11.96 10.18
N VAL A 259 -7.74 -11.89 9.22
CA VAL A 259 -7.91 -12.86 8.15
C VAL A 259 -6.99 -12.50 6.98
N ALA A 260 -6.20 -13.47 6.53
CA ALA A 260 -5.30 -13.31 5.40
C ALA A 260 -5.92 -13.79 4.08
N VAL A 261 -5.83 -12.95 3.05
CA VAL A 261 -6.19 -13.28 1.67
C VAL A 261 -5.04 -12.91 0.75
N SER A 262 -4.64 -13.82 -0.14
CA SER A 262 -3.49 -13.62 -1.02
C SER A 262 -3.77 -13.92 -2.48
N ALA A 263 -2.94 -13.38 -3.35
CA ALA A 263 -2.81 -13.76 -4.74
C ALA A 263 -1.33 -13.92 -5.09
N THR A 264 -0.99 -14.99 -5.80
CA THR A 264 0.38 -15.27 -6.24
C THR A 264 0.47 -15.11 -7.76
N SER A 265 1.57 -14.58 -8.27
CA SER A 265 1.86 -14.53 -9.71
C SER A 265 1.87 -15.92 -10.34
N ASP A 266 1.54 -16.03 -11.63
CA ASP A 266 1.53 -17.31 -12.36
C ASP A 266 2.86 -18.08 -12.27
N ASN A 267 4.00 -17.37 -12.31
CA ASN A 267 5.33 -17.96 -12.18
C ASN A 267 5.76 -18.24 -10.71
N SER A 268 4.87 -17.98 -9.75
CA SER A 268 5.09 -18.13 -8.30
C SER A 268 6.31 -17.36 -7.77
N VAL A 269 6.66 -16.24 -8.40
CA VAL A 269 7.78 -15.38 -7.99
C VAL A 269 7.34 -14.31 -6.99
N GLU A 270 6.09 -13.86 -7.06
CA GLU A 270 5.59 -12.75 -6.25
C GLU A 270 4.22 -13.07 -5.65
N ARG A 271 3.97 -12.52 -4.45
CA ARG A 271 2.72 -12.67 -3.72
C ARG A 271 2.25 -11.30 -3.19
N GLU A 272 0.98 -10.99 -3.43
CA GLU A 272 0.25 -9.95 -2.70
C GLU A 272 -0.55 -10.62 -1.57
N LEU A 273 -0.60 -9.98 -0.41
CA LEU A 273 -1.32 -10.43 0.76
C LEU A 273 -2.03 -9.25 1.42
N LEU A 274 -3.33 -9.40 1.69
CA LEU A 274 -4.09 -8.52 2.58
C LEU A 274 -4.34 -9.22 3.90
N ILE A 275 -4.24 -8.46 4.99
CA ILE A 275 -4.70 -8.85 6.32
C ILE A 275 -5.89 -7.96 6.67
N ILE A 276 -7.05 -8.58 6.89
CA ILE A 276 -8.34 -7.91 7.08
C ILE A 276 -8.82 -8.18 8.50
N ASP A 277 -9.32 -7.15 9.20
CA ASP A 277 -10.06 -7.36 10.44
C ASP A 277 -11.43 -7.98 10.13
N PRO A 278 -11.72 -9.21 10.59
CA PRO A 278 -12.96 -9.90 10.24
C PRO A 278 -14.21 -9.24 10.83
N ALA A 279 -14.10 -8.44 11.89
CA ALA A 279 -15.24 -7.80 12.54
C ALA A 279 -15.68 -6.51 11.82
N SER A 280 -14.72 -5.64 11.47
CA SER A 280 -15.01 -4.34 10.84
C SER A 280 -14.85 -4.34 9.32
N GLY A 281 -14.11 -5.29 8.76
CA GLY A 281 -13.70 -5.29 7.36
C GLY A 281 -12.60 -4.29 7.02
N HIS A 282 -11.95 -3.66 8.02
CA HIS A 282 -10.82 -2.77 7.79
C HIS A 282 -9.57 -3.54 7.39
N LEU A 283 -8.76 -2.97 6.49
CA LEU A 283 -7.43 -3.50 6.19
C LEU A 283 -6.47 -3.23 7.35
N LEU A 284 -5.88 -4.27 7.92
CA LEU A 284 -4.83 -4.17 8.93
C LEU A 284 -3.45 -4.00 8.28
N ALA A 285 -3.19 -4.74 7.20
CA ALA A 285 -1.95 -4.65 6.45
C ALA A 285 -2.10 -5.10 4.98
N HIS A 286 -1.13 -4.68 4.17
CA HIS A 286 -0.86 -5.16 2.82
C HIS A 286 0.62 -5.53 2.71
N GLU A 287 0.92 -6.68 2.12
CA GLU A 287 2.30 -7.16 1.89
C GLU A 287 2.46 -7.57 0.43
N GLN A 288 3.54 -7.07 -0.18
CA GLN A 288 4.09 -7.60 -1.41
C GLN A 288 5.39 -8.35 -1.09
N ALA A 289 5.47 -9.63 -1.43
CA ALA A 289 6.63 -10.47 -1.19
C ALA A 289 7.17 -11.10 -2.48
N ALA A 290 8.50 -11.11 -2.62
CA ALA A 290 9.23 -11.91 -3.58
C ALA A 290 9.51 -13.30 -2.97
N LEU A 291 8.89 -14.33 -3.55
CA LEU A 291 9.02 -15.73 -3.14
C LEU A 291 10.22 -16.42 -3.80
N ARG A 292 10.66 -15.94 -4.97
CA ARG A 292 11.79 -16.48 -5.75
C ARG A 292 12.79 -15.37 -6.10
N ASP A 293 13.91 -15.74 -6.72
CA ASP A 293 14.98 -14.78 -7.00
C ASP A 293 14.46 -13.67 -7.87
N PRO A 294 14.53 -12.40 -7.43
CA PRO A 294 14.44 -11.30 -8.37
C PRO A 294 15.70 -11.25 -9.26
N GLY A 295 16.75 -12.03 -8.96
CA GLY A 295 17.99 -12.16 -9.72
C GLY A 295 18.92 -10.97 -9.52
N ALA A 296 18.44 -9.77 -9.84
CA ALA A 296 19.23 -8.54 -9.89
C ALA A 296 19.45 -7.85 -8.53
N LEU A 297 18.72 -8.25 -7.49
CA LEU A 297 18.61 -7.48 -6.25
C LEU A 297 19.47 -8.01 -5.08
N GLY A 298 20.03 -9.23 -5.17
CA GLY A 298 20.94 -9.76 -4.14
C GLY A 298 20.31 -10.01 -2.76
N ILE A 299 18.97 -10.10 -2.69
CA ILE A 299 18.22 -10.29 -1.44
C ILE A 299 18.08 -11.80 -1.15
N SER A 300 18.33 -12.19 0.11
CA SER A 300 18.04 -13.56 0.57
C SER A 300 16.54 -13.81 0.68
N LYS A 301 16.08 -14.96 0.20
CA LYS A 301 14.65 -15.27 0.00
C LYS A 301 14.08 -16.17 1.09
N PRO A 302 12.75 -16.19 1.24
CA PRO A 302 11.78 -15.27 0.63
C PRO A 302 11.87 -13.88 1.28
N ALA A 303 11.52 -12.82 0.53
CA ALA A 303 11.72 -11.44 0.98
C ALA A 303 10.48 -10.56 0.77
N VAL A 304 10.16 -9.74 1.76
CA VAL A 304 9.19 -8.65 1.62
C VAL A 304 9.79 -7.56 0.74
N VAL A 305 9.08 -7.23 -0.33
CA VAL A 305 9.38 -6.08 -1.20
C VAL A 305 8.79 -4.81 -0.60
N SER A 306 7.53 -4.88 -0.18
CA SER A 306 6.86 -3.82 0.55
C SER A 306 5.87 -4.37 1.57
N TYR A 307 5.72 -3.67 2.68
CA TYR A 307 4.72 -3.97 3.70
C TYR A 307 4.10 -2.66 4.19
N THR A 308 2.79 -2.50 4.02
CA THR A 308 2.03 -1.36 4.53
C THR A 308 1.20 -1.81 5.72
N LEU A 309 1.44 -1.20 6.87
CA LEU A 309 0.68 -1.37 8.11
C LEU A 309 -0.25 -0.17 8.29
N PHE A 310 -1.56 -0.41 8.36
CA PHE A 310 -2.51 0.64 8.66
C PHE A 310 -2.65 0.80 10.18
N VAL A 311 -2.13 1.89 10.72
CA VAL A 311 -1.99 2.12 12.16
C VAL A 311 -3.28 2.65 12.76
N ALA A 312 -3.82 3.72 12.18
CA ALA A 312 -5.03 4.39 12.64
C ALA A 312 -5.84 4.91 11.46
N ARG A 313 -7.14 5.10 11.68
CA ARG A 313 -8.05 5.68 10.69
C ARG A 313 -9.26 6.29 11.37
N GLY A 314 -9.93 7.20 10.67
CA GLY A 314 -11.20 7.77 11.09
C GLY A 314 -11.62 8.91 10.19
N HIS A 315 -12.47 9.78 10.72
CA HIS A 315 -12.79 11.08 10.13
C HIS A 315 -12.54 12.19 11.15
N THR A 316 -12.17 13.36 10.63
CA THR A 316 -11.87 14.55 11.42
C THR A 316 -12.28 15.81 10.66
N ASP A 317 -12.58 16.89 11.37
CA ASP A 317 -12.92 18.17 10.74
C ASP A 317 -11.69 19.05 10.44
N THR A 318 -10.50 18.61 10.87
CA THR A 318 -9.27 19.40 10.74
C THR A 318 -8.11 18.55 10.24
N VAL A 319 -7.20 19.19 9.51
CA VAL A 319 -5.91 18.60 9.07
C VAL A 319 -4.75 18.91 10.02
N GLN A 320 -5.06 19.41 11.22
CA GLN A 320 -4.10 19.96 12.17
C GLN A 320 -3.87 19.08 13.40
N GLN A 321 -4.52 17.91 13.50
CA GLN A 321 -4.35 17.05 14.66
C GLN A 321 -2.87 16.71 14.89
N ARG A 322 -2.37 17.19 16.04
CA ARG A 322 -1.16 16.77 16.73
C ARG A 322 -1.56 16.37 18.13
#